data_AF-A0A2D8TD39-F1
#
_entry.id   AF-A0A2D8TD39-F1
#
_cell.length_a   1.000
_cell.length_b   1.000
_cell.length_c   1.000
_cell.angle_alpha   90.00
_cell.angle_beta   90.00
_cell.angle_gamma   90.00
#
_symmetry.space_group_name_H-M   'P 1'
#
loop_
_entity.id
_entity.type
_entity.pdbx_description
1 polymer ?
#
loop_
_entity_poly.entity_id
_entity_poly.type
_entity_poly.pdbx_seq_one_letter_code
_entity_poly.pdbx_strand_id
1 'polypeptide(L)'
;MRYLPLTDGDRQAMLATIGAASIDDLFVDVPAEARLAGTIPGLPDHASEMAVERHMAALARKNLSAGEAPFFLGAGAYKHHVPASVDHLIQRGEFLTAYTPYQPEIAQGTLQVLFEFQTQVARLLGCDVANASMYDGSTACWEAIGMARRITKRGKAILSSGLHPHYVSVAQTMAKFTGDELAYATPELDSECDNSKLIAAIDKDTSCVVVQYPDILGRIEDLTALADAAHAAGALLIAVVTEPVALGAIKAPGAMGADIVVGEGQSLGVGLQFGGPYLGLFACKQKYVRQMPGRLCGETVDAAGKRGFVLTLSTREQHIRREKATSNICTNSGLCALAFSIHMTLL
;
A
#
# COMPACT_ATOMS: atom_id res chain seq x y z
N MET A 1 3.61 31.05 -1.90
CA MET A 1 4.58 30.91 -0.78
C MET A 1 5.98 30.80 -1.39
N ARG A 2 7.02 31.48 -0.89
CA ARG A 2 8.38 31.31 -1.46
C ARG A 2 8.92 29.94 -1.04
N TYR A 3 9.37 29.13 -1.99
CA TYR A 3 9.95 27.81 -1.72
C TYR A 3 11.22 27.91 -0.86
N LEU A 4 12.06 28.91 -1.16
CA LEU A 4 13.22 29.24 -0.34
C LEU A 4 12.85 30.35 0.64
N PRO A 5 12.80 30.07 1.96
CA PRO A 5 12.38 31.06 2.95
C PRO A 5 13.47 32.08 3.26
N LEU A 6 14.75 31.73 3.06
CA LEU A 6 15.91 32.54 3.40
C LEU A 6 16.11 33.70 2.40
N THR A 7 16.19 34.91 2.95
CA THR A 7 16.52 36.13 2.22
C THR A 7 18.01 36.22 1.92
N ASP A 8 18.41 37.16 1.06
CA ASP A 8 19.83 37.41 0.77
C ASP A 8 20.60 37.85 2.03
N GLY A 9 19.95 38.61 2.92
CA GLY A 9 20.51 39.00 4.21
C GLY A 9 20.78 37.80 5.12
N ASP A 10 19.81 36.86 5.22
CA ASP A 10 19.99 35.63 6.00
C ASP A 10 21.16 34.81 5.47
N ARG A 11 21.26 34.67 4.13
CA ARG A 11 22.33 33.92 3.46
C ARG A 11 23.70 34.55 3.74
N GLN A 12 23.81 35.88 3.65
CA GLN A 12 25.06 36.59 3.95
C GLN A 12 25.48 36.41 5.41
N ALA A 13 24.56 36.51 6.36
CA ALA A 13 24.84 36.31 7.78
C ALA A 13 25.31 34.86 8.06
N MET A 14 24.66 33.88 7.43
CA MET A 14 25.05 32.46 7.55
C MET A 14 26.45 32.20 6.98
N LEU A 15 26.75 32.73 5.78
CA LEU A 15 28.08 32.60 5.15
C LEU A 15 29.18 33.23 6.01
N ALA A 16 28.95 34.43 6.53
CA ALA A 16 29.88 35.12 7.43
C ALA A 16 30.15 34.32 8.72
N THR A 17 29.11 33.66 9.27
CA THR A 17 29.22 32.84 10.49
C THR A 17 30.16 31.65 10.30
N ILE A 18 30.14 31.02 9.13
CA ILE A 18 30.97 29.86 8.81
C ILE A 18 32.28 30.22 8.10
N GLY A 19 32.53 31.51 7.84
CA GLY A 19 33.74 31.99 7.17
C GLY A 19 33.80 31.68 5.66
N ALA A 20 32.66 31.40 5.02
CA ALA A 20 32.58 31.20 3.57
C ALA A 20 32.35 32.54 2.86
N ALA A 21 33.03 32.77 1.73
CA ALA A 21 32.90 33.98 0.94
C ALA A 21 31.73 33.89 -0.06
N SER A 22 31.38 32.68 -0.49
CA SER A 22 30.31 32.45 -1.45
C SER A 22 29.57 31.12 -1.19
N ILE A 23 28.43 30.94 -1.87
CA ILE A 23 27.72 29.65 -1.87
C ILE A 23 28.57 28.55 -2.50
N ASP A 24 29.39 28.87 -3.51
CA ASP A 24 30.22 27.89 -4.22
C ASP A 24 31.30 27.28 -3.30
N ASP A 25 31.71 28.01 -2.26
CA ASP A 25 32.66 27.54 -1.25
C ASP A 25 32.10 26.34 -0.44
N LEU A 26 30.76 26.18 -0.39
CA LEU A 26 30.10 25.06 0.30
C LEU A 26 30.15 23.76 -0.50
N PHE A 27 30.54 23.82 -1.77
CA PHE A 27 30.54 22.69 -2.70
C PHE A 27 31.94 22.29 -3.16
N VAL A 28 33.01 22.82 -2.53
CA VAL A 28 34.41 22.52 -2.91
C VAL A 28 34.75 21.03 -2.84
N ASP A 29 34.10 20.28 -1.95
CA ASP A 29 34.28 18.84 -1.78
C ASP A 29 33.65 17.99 -2.90
N VAL A 30 32.77 18.57 -3.73
CA VAL A 30 32.22 17.89 -4.91
C VAL A 30 33.29 17.88 -6.01
N PRO A 31 33.74 16.72 -6.52
CA PRO A 31 34.77 16.66 -7.57
C PRO A 31 34.36 17.47 -8.81
N ALA A 32 35.29 18.20 -9.42
CA ALA A 32 35.00 19.11 -10.52
C ALA A 32 34.39 18.38 -11.73
N GLU A 33 34.86 17.16 -12.00
CA GLU A 33 34.35 16.26 -13.03
C GLU A 33 32.91 15.80 -12.80
N ALA A 34 32.39 15.91 -11.57
CA ALA A 34 31.02 15.59 -11.22
C ALA A 34 30.08 16.81 -11.26
N ARG A 35 30.62 18.03 -11.46
CA ARG A 35 29.84 19.26 -11.51
C ARG A 35 29.34 19.54 -12.92
N LEU A 36 28.14 20.08 -13.01
CA LEU A 36 27.64 20.68 -14.25
C LEU A 36 28.25 22.07 -14.41
N ALA A 37 28.68 22.41 -15.63
CA ALA A 37 29.28 23.72 -15.95
C ALA A 37 28.26 24.88 -16.05
N GLY A 38 26.99 24.62 -15.76
CA GLY A 38 25.90 25.58 -15.88
C GLY A 38 24.57 25.01 -15.42
N THR A 39 23.47 25.61 -15.88
CA THR A 39 22.11 25.12 -15.62
C THR A 39 21.88 23.77 -16.30
N ILE A 40 20.81 23.08 -15.89
CA ILE A 40 20.44 21.79 -16.47
C ILE A 40 20.04 22.00 -17.93
N PRO A 41 20.75 21.41 -18.91
CA PRO A 41 20.46 21.63 -20.33
C PRO A 41 19.02 21.24 -20.70
N GLY A 42 18.34 22.10 -21.45
CA GLY A 42 16.97 21.84 -21.92
C GLY A 42 15.87 22.12 -20.90
N LEU A 43 16.20 22.62 -19.70
CA LEU A 43 15.22 23.11 -18.73
C LEU A 43 15.17 24.64 -18.70
N PRO A 44 13.97 25.26 -18.69
CA PRO A 44 13.84 26.70 -18.43
C PRO A 44 14.20 27.01 -16.97
N ASP A 45 14.78 28.18 -16.73
CA ASP A 45 15.25 28.56 -15.38
C ASP A 45 14.11 28.68 -14.35
N HIS A 46 13.00 29.30 -14.74
CA HIS A 46 11.83 29.44 -13.89
C HIS A 46 10.57 29.76 -14.69
N ALA A 47 9.42 29.54 -14.05
CA ALA A 47 8.12 30.04 -14.47
C ALA A 47 7.38 30.57 -13.25
N SER A 48 6.50 31.55 -13.43
CA SER A 48 5.62 31.97 -12.35
C SER A 48 4.59 30.88 -12.03
N GLU A 49 4.10 30.87 -10.79
CA GLU A 49 3.03 29.96 -10.34
C GLU A 49 1.84 29.97 -11.32
N MET A 50 1.37 31.16 -11.72
CA MET A 50 0.29 31.32 -12.70
C MET A 50 0.60 30.73 -14.09
N ALA A 51 1.86 30.80 -14.53
CA ALA A 51 2.26 30.22 -15.81
C ALA A 51 2.25 28.69 -15.75
N VAL A 52 2.75 28.12 -14.63
CA VAL A 52 2.73 26.68 -14.37
C VAL A 52 1.28 26.16 -14.29
N GLU A 53 0.42 26.80 -13.50
CA GLU A 53 -0.98 26.40 -13.35
C GLU A 53 -1.72 26.37 -14.70
N ARG A 54 -1.58 27.43 -15.50
CA ARG A 54 -2.21 27.51 -16.82
C ARG A 54 -1.69 26.44 -17.77
N HIS A 55 -0.38 26.16 -17.73
CA HIS A 55 0.22 25.11 -18.54
C HIS A 55 -0.31 23.73 -18.15
N MET A 56 -0.29 23.40 -16.86
CA MET A 56 -0.77 22.13 -16.34
C MET A 56 -2.28 21.94 -16.59
N ALA A 57 -3.09 22.98 -16.41
CA ALA A 57 -4.52 22.94 -16.70
C ALA A 57 -4.80 22.72 -18.21
N ALA A 58 -3.98 23.28 -19.09
CA ALA A 58 -4.10 23.04 -20.53
C ALA A 58 -3.76 21.60 -20.92
N LEU A 59 -2.80 20.97 -20.24
CA LEU A 59 -2.49 19.56 -20.41
C LEU A 59 -3.61 18.66 -19.86
N ALA A 60 -4.10 18.94 -18.64
CA ALA A 60 -5.16 18.18 -18.00
C ALA A 60 -6.45 18.14 -18.84
N ARG A 61 -6.81 19.24 -19.50
CA ARG A 61 -7.97 19.33 -20.41
C ARG A 61 -7.90 18.43 -21.65
N LYS A 62 -6.74 17.81 -21.94
CA LYS A 62 -6.62 16.83 -23.03
C LYS A 62 -7.08 15.43 -22.61
N ASN A 63 -7.26 15.19 -21.31
CA ASN A 63 -7.72 13.91 -20.78
C ASN A 63 -9.26 13.85 -20.78
N LEU A 64 -9.80 12.65 -20.88
CA LEU A 64 -11.20 12.35 -20.57
C LEU A 64 -11.27 11.76 -19.16
N SER A 65 -11.92 12.46 -18.24
CA SER A 65 -12.04 12.03 -16.85
C SER A 65 -13.07 10.91 -16.71
N ALA A 66 -12.86 9.98 -15.78
CA ALA A 66 -13.76 8.84 -15.55
C ALA A 66 -15.21 9.23 -15.19
N GLY A 67 -15.47 10.51 -14.85
CA GLY A 67 -16.80 11.03 -14.60
C GLY A 67 -17.51 11.67 -15.78
N GLU A 68 -16.80 11.92 -16.88
CA GLU A 68 -17.31 12.66 -18.04
C GLU A 68 -17.97 11.73 -19.08
N ALA A 69 -17.73 10.42 -18.98
CA ALA A 69 -18.30 9.41 -19.86
C ALA A 69 -18.62 8.11 -19.07
N PRO A 70 -19.46 7.21 -19.62
CA PRO A 70 -19.65 5.88 -19.05
C PRO A 70 -18.31 5.15 -18.88
N PHE A 71 -18.00 4.76 -17.63
CA PHE A 71 -16.73 4.12 -17.27
C PHE A 71 -17.00 2.88 -16.42
N PHE A 72 -16.90 1.71 -17.04
CA PHE A 72 -17.20 0.40 -16.43
C PHE A 72 -16.11 -0.63 -16.69
N LEU A 73 -14.85 -0.18 -16.83
CA LEU A 73 -13.72 -1.08 -17.12
C LEU A 73 -13.41 -2.02 -15.96
N GLY A 74 -13.72 -1.63 -14.71
CA GLY A 74 -13.47 -2.43 -13.53
C GLY A 74 -11.98 -2.74 -13.34
N ALA A 75 -11.64 -4.02 -13.20
CA ALA A 75 -10.26 -4.49 -13.11
C ALA A 75 -9.45 -3.81 -11.98
N GLY A 76 -10.03 -3.75 -10.78
CA GLY A 76 -9.35 -3.21 -9.59
C GLY A 76 -9.27 -1.68 -9.50
N ALA A 77 -9.91 -0.95 -10.42
CA ALA A 77 -10.01 0.51 -10.35
C ALA A 77 -11.46 0.94 -10.58
N TYR A 78 -12.12 1.41 -9.52
CA TYR A 78 -13.55 1.68 -9.54
C TYR A 78 -13.84 3.13 -9.18
N LYS A 79 -14.71 3.76 -9.98
CA LYS A 79 -15.16 5.12 -9.70
C LYS A 79 -16.18 5.09 -8.57
N HIS A 80 -15.79 5.58 -7.40
CA HIS A 80 -16.66 5.80 -6.26
C HIS A 80 -16.77 7.29 -5.91
N HIS A 81 -17.85 7.66 -5.23
CA HIS A 81 -17.97 9.00 -4.67
C HIS A 81 -16.98 9.15 -3.52
N VAL A 82 -16.13 10.19 -3.57
CA VAL A 82 -15.26 10.57 -2.47
C VAL A 82 -15.91 11.77 -1.76
N PRO A 83 -16.32 11.63 -0.48
CA PRO A 83 -16.91 12.75 0.25
C PRO A 83 -15.96 13.95 0.32
N ALA A 84 -16.46 15.17 0.14
CA ALA A 84 -15.64 16.38 0.16
C ALA A 84 -14.85 16.58 1.47
N SER A 85 -15.36 16.04 2.57
CA SER A 85 -14.68 16.01 3.88
C SER A 85 -13.35 15.26 3.84
N VAL A 86 -13.22 14.23 2.99
CA VAL A 86 -11.97 13.48 2.79
C VAL A 86 -10.91 14.41 2.23
N ASP A 87 -11.16 15.03 1.06
CA ASP A 87 -10.23 15.96 0.42
C ASP A 87 -9.86 17.13 1.33
N HIS A 88 -10.85 17.69 2.03
CA HIS A 88 -10.60 18.80 2.96
C HIS A 88 -9.65 18.40 4.10
N LEU A 89 -9.85 17.23 4.71
CA LEU A 89 -9.07 16.80 5.87
C LEU A 89 -7.67 16.34 5.50
N ILE A 90 -7.49 15.61 4.39
CA ILE A 90 -6.16 15.13 3.97
C ILE A 90 -5.24 16.27 3.50
N GLN A 91 -5.81 17.42 3.12
CA GLN A 91 -5.05 18.61 2.72
C GLN A 91 -4.58 19.47 3.90
N ARG A 92 -5.02 19.16 5.14
CA ARG A 92 -4.55 19.87 6.33
C ARG A 92 -3.06 19.58 6.57
N GLY A 93 -2.28 20.62 6.86
CA GLY A 93 -0.82 20.55 6.91
C GLY A 93 -0.28 19.53 7.93
N GLU A 94 -0.95 19.38 9.07
CA GLU A 94 -0.63 18.40 10.12
C GLU A 94 -0.72 16.94 9.65
N PHE A 95 -1.46 16.65 8.58
CA PHE A 95 -1.50 15.33 7.95
C PHE A 95 -0.65 15.29 6.69
N LEU A 96 -0.77 16.30 5.82
CA LEU A 96 -0.14 16.31 4.50
C LEU A 96 1.39 16.40 4.57
N THR A 97 1.92 17.14 5.54
CA THR A 97 3.37 17.41 5.66
C THR A 97 4.06 16.53 6.69
N ALA A 98 3.30 15.81 7.52
CA ALA A 98 3.86 14.89 8.50
C ALA A 98 4.52 13.70 7.81
N TYR A 99 5.62 13.21 8.38
CA TYR A 99 6.26 11.96 7.95
C TYR A 99 6.03 10.85 8.97
N THR A 100 6.75 9.72 8.79
CA THR A 100 6.60 8.54 9.65
C THR A 100 6.67 8.92 11.13
N PRO A 101 5.70 8.51 11.98
CA PRO A 101 5.57 8.94 13.36
C PRO A 101 6.59 8.23 14.29
N TYR A 102 7.89 8.48 14.07
CA TYR A 102 8.98 7.89 14.87
C TYR A 102 9.05 8.44 16.30
N GLN A 103 8.52 9.65 16.53
CA GLN A 103 8.48 10.31 17.84
C GLN A 103 7.04 10.23 18.39
N PRO A 104 6.67 9.15 19.09
CA PRO A 104 5.27 8.88 19.41
C PRO A 104 4.63 9.95 20.30
N GLU A 105 5.38 10.60 21.18
CA GLU A 105 4.91 11.59 22.14
C GLU A 105 4.32 12.83 21.46
N ILE A 106 4.79 13.16 20.26
CA ILE A 106 4.34 14.32 19.46
C ILE A 106 3.55 13.92 18.21
N ALA A 107 3.22 12.63 18.06
CA ALA A 107 2.56 12.07 16.88
C ALA A 107 1.33 11.20 17.20
N GLN A 108 0.76 11.33 18.41
CA GLN A 108 -0.36 10.49 18.87
C GLN A 108 -1.60 10.55 17.96
N GLY A 109 -1.91 11.70 17.35
CA GLY A 109 -3.03 11.82 16.41
C GLY A 109 -2.87 10.91 15.20
N THR A 110 -1.71 10.96 14.54
CA THR A 110 -1.38 10.08 13.41
C THR A 110 -1.34 8.61 13.83
N LEU A 111 -0.75 8.30 14.99
CA LEU A 111 -0.67 6.92 15.48
C LEU A 111 -2.04 6.35 15.81
N GLN A 112 -2.94 7.15 16.40
CA GLN A 112 -4.33 6.76 16.63
C GLN A 112 -5.04 6.47 15.31
N VAL A 113 -4.93 7.35 14.29
CA VAL A 113 -5.51 7.10 12.97
C VAL A 113 -4.98 5.80 12.37
N LEU A 114 -3.68 5.50 12.48
CA LEU A 114 -3.12 4.24 11.98
C LEU A 114 -3.69 3.02 12.73
N PHE A 115 -3.89 3.13 14.05
CA PHE A 115 -4.51 2.07 14.85
C PHE A 115 -5.99 1.85 14.45
N GLU A 116 -6.73 2.93 14.21
CA GLU A 116 -8.12 2.90 13.75
C GLU A 116 -8.22 2.33 12.33
N PHE A 117 -7.35 2.76 11.40
CA PHE A 117 -7.22 2.19 10.06
C PHE A 117 -7.04 0.67 10.12
N GLN A 118 -6.08 0.20 10.91
CA GLN A 118 -5.84 -1.24 11.08
C GLN A 118 -7.08 -1.97 11.62
N THR A 119 -7.81 -1.34 12.55
CA THR A 119 -9.03 -1.90 13.12
C THR A 119 -10.14 -2.00 12.06
N GLN A 120 -10.32 -0.94 11.26
CA GLN A 120 -11.29 -0.92 10.16
C GLN A 120 -10.96 -1.98 9.12
N VAL A 121 -9.71 -2.07 8.68
CA VAL A 121 -9.25 -3.07 7.70
C VAL A 121 -9.40 -4.50 8.24
N ALA A 122 -8.96 -4.77 9.46
CA ALA A 122 -9.09 -6.09 10.07
C ALA A 122 -10.57 -6.53 10.14
N ARG A 123 -11.47 -5.63 10.56
CA ARG A 123 -12.92 -5.90 10.61
C ARG A 123 -13.52 -6.10 9.23
N LEU A 124 -13.20 -5.24 8.27
CA LEU A 124 -13.70 -5.30 6.89
C LEU A 124 -13.30 -6.62 6.22
N LEU A 125 -12.07 -7.05 6.41
CA LEU A 125 -11.53 -8.28 5.81
C LEU A 125 -11.82 -9.56 6.64
N GLY A 126 -12.37 -9.41 7.84
CA GLY A 126 -12.68 -10.53 8.76
C GLY A 126 -11.43 -11.19 9.36
N CYS A 127 -10.35 -10.44 9.56
CA CYS A 127 -9.08 -10.91 10.11
C CYS A 127 -8.81 -10.39 11.52
N ASP A 128 -7.80 -10.95 12.19
CA ASP A 128 -7.45 -10.57 13.57
C ASP A 128 -6.64 -9.27 13.63
N VAL A 129 -5.73 -9.05 12.67
CA VAL A 129 -4.79 -7.92 12.67
C VAL A 129 -4.52 -7.46 11.25
N ALA A 130 -4.40 -6.15 11.06
CA ALA A 130 -3.98 -5.52 9.81
C ALA A 130 -2.74 -4.65 10.04
N ASN A 131 -1.95 -4.46 8.98
CA ASN A 131 -0.83 -3.51 9.01
C ASN A 131 -1.27 -2.08 8.68
N ALA A 132 -0.37 -1.12 8.84
CA ALA A 132 -0.59 0.26 8.47
C ALA A 132 -0.22 0.49 6.98
N SER A 133 -0.94 -0.19 6.09
CA SER A 133 -0.94 -0.11 4.63
C SER A 133 0.28 -0.66 3.86
N MET A 134 0.03 -0.88 2.57
CA MET A 134 0.97 -1.27 1.51
C MET A 134 0.86 -0.29 0.33
N TYR A 135 1.71 -0.43 -0.69
CA TYR A 135 1.71 0.48 -1.85
C TYR A 135 0.41 0.39 -2.67
N ASP A 136 0.01 -0.83 -3.02
CA ASP A 136 -1.21 -1.15 -3.77
C ASP A 136 -1.59 -2.62 -3.52
N GLY A 137 -2.76 -3.05 -3.99
CA GLY A 137 -3.18 -4.43 -3.80
C GLY A 137 -2.29 -5.48 -4.48
N SER A 138 -1.59 -5.15 -5.57
CA SER A 138 -0.75 -6.09 -6.32
C SER A 138 0.53 -6.45 -5.58
N THR A 139 1.16 -5.44 -4.98
CA THR A 139 2.33 -5.58 -4.13
C THR A 139 1.97 -6.22 -2.80
N ALA A 140 0.77 -5.94 -2.25
CA ALA A 140 0.24 -6.64 -1.09
C ALA A 140 0.02 -8.14 -1.38
N CYS A 141 -0.50 -8.49 -2.56
CA CYS A 141 -0.63 -9.88 -3.02
C CYS A 141 0.72 -10.61 -3.04
N TRP A 142 1.75 -10.00 -3.63
CA TRP A 142 3.08 -10.60 -3.61
C TRP A 142 3.63 -10.76 -2.19
N GLU A 143 3.49 -9.75 -1.34
CA GLU A 143 3.97 -9.82 0.05
C GLU A 143 3.26 -10.89 0.87
N ALA A 144 1.99 -11.20 0.57
CA ALA A 144 1.27 -12.31 1.17
C ALA A 144 1.86 -13.66 0.75
N ILE A 145 2.20 -13.84 -0.52
CA ILE A 145 2.89 -15.04 -1.03
C ILE A 145 4.25 -15.21 -0.34
N GLY A 146 5.05 -14.13 -0.29
CA GLY A 146 6.34 -14.12 0.40
C GLY A 146 6.21 -14.43 1.90
N MET A 147 5.17 -13.90 2.55
CA MET A 147 4.84 -14.20 3.95
C MET A 147 4.47 -15.68 4.14
N ALA A 148 3.65 -16.25 3.26
CA ALA A 148 3.30 -17.67 3.31
C ALA A 148 4.51 -18.58 3.13
N ARG A 149 5.43 -18.24 2.22
CA ARG A 149 6.72 -18.93 2.08
C ARG A 149 7.55 -18.88 3.36
N ARG A 150 7.66 -17.72 4.03
CA ARG A 150 8.39 -17.62 5.31
C ARG A 150 7.78 -18.48 6.42
N ILE A 151 6.45 -18.61 6.43
CA ILE A 151 5.70 -19.39 7.44
C ILE A 151 5.85 -20.89 7.17
N THR A 152 5.59 -21.33 5.95
CA THR A 152 5.53 -22.75 5.57
C THR A 152 6.90 -23.33 5.23
N LYS A 153 7.86 -22.47 4.88
CA LYS A 153 9.19 -22.83 4.32
C LYS A 153 9.09 -23.60 3.00
N ARG A 154 8.02 -23.37 2.25
CA ARG A 154 7.72 -24.00 0.96
C ARG A 154 7.71 -22.95 -0.15
N GLY A 155 8.06 -23.33 -1.36
CA GLY A 155 8.28 -22.41 -2.49
C GLY A 155 7.20 -22.38 -3.55
N LYS A 156 6.20 -23.27 -3.51
CA LYS A 156 5.14 -23.36 -4.54
C LYS A 156 3.90 -22.59 -4.11
N ALA A 157 3.46 -21.63 -4.91
CA ALA A 157 2.19 -20.92 -4.75
C ALA A 157 1.25 -21.23 -5.92
N ILE A 158 0.00 -21.56 -5.62
CA ILE A 158 -1.04 -21.80 -6.62
C ILE A 158 -1.93 -20.57 -6.70
N LEU A 159 -2.09 -19.99 -7.88
CA LEU A 159 -2.89 -18.79 -8.12
C LEU A 159 -4.11 -19.16 -8.95
N SER A 160 -5.29 -18.76 -8.46
CA SER A 160 -6.54 -18.86 -9.20
C SER A 160 -6.45 -18.16 -10.55
N SER A 161 -7.07 -18.78 -11.56
CA SER A 161 -7.32 -18.16 -12.86
C SER A 161 -8.23 -16.94 -12.75
N GLY A 162 -9.00 -16.80 -11.67
CA GLY A 162 -9.80 -15.60 -11.36
C GLY A 162 -9.00 -14.44 -10.76
N LEU A 163 -7.70 -14.62 -10.46
CA LEU A 163 -6.86 -13.55 -9.95
C LEU A 163 -6.54 -12.52 -11.05
N HIS A 164 -6.55 -11.24 -10.70
CA HIS A 164 -6.23 -10.14 -11.59
C HIS A 164 -4.90 -10.40 -12.36
N PRO A 165 -4.88 -10.38 -13.71
CA PRO A 165 -3.69 -10.70 -14.51
C PRO A 165 -2.46 -9.82 -14.19
N HIS A 166 -2.65 -8.51 -13.94
CA HIS A 166 -1.55 -7.65 -13.46
C HIS A 166 -0.99 -8.05 -12.09
N TYR A 167 -1.79 -8.62 -11.18
CA TYR A 167 -1.29 -9.10 -9.89
C TYR A 167 -0.46 -10.37 -10.07
N VAL A 168 -0.89 -11.26 -10.98
CA VAL A 168 -0.09 -12.41 -11.42
C VAL A 168 1.23 -11.94 -12.05
N SER A 169 1.20 -10.92 -12.91
CA SER A 169 2.41 -10.35 -13.54
C SER A 169 3.40 -9.75 -12.53
N VAL A 170 2.90 -9.05 -11.51
CA VAL A 170 3.73 -8.56 -10.41
C VAL A 170 4.34 -9.73 -9.63
N ALA A 171 3.54 -10.73 -9.26
CA ALA A 171 4.03 -11.92 -8.56
C ALA A 171 5.09 -12.68 -9.37
N GLN A 172 4.89 -12.86 -10.68
CA GLN A 172 5.87 -13.49 -11.58
C GLN A 172 7.19 -12.73 -11.62
N THR A 173 7.10 -11.40 -11.75
CA THR A 173 8.28 -10.53 -11.77
C THR A 173 9.12 -10.73 -10.52
N MET A 174 8.46 -10.80 -9.36
CA MET A 174 9.15 -10.98 -8.08
C MET A 174 9.67 -12.41 -7.88
N ALA A 175 8.88 -13.42 -8.25
CA ALA A 175 9.24 -14.84 -8.14
C ALA A 175 10.54 -15.19 -8.89
N LYS A 176 10.83 -14.48 -9.99
CA LYS A 176 12.10 -14.58 -10.73
C LYS A 176 13.33 -14.37 -9.83
N PHE A 177 13.21 -13.51 -8.82
CA PHE A 177 14.34 -13.13 -7.95
C PHE A 177 14.39 -13.91 -6.64
N THR A 178 13.30 -14.58 -6.26
CA THR A 178 13.19 -15.34 -5.00
C THR A 178 13.16 -16.86 -5.20
N GLY A 179 13.00 -17.32 -6.44
CA GLY A 179 12.90 -18.74 -6.78
C GLY A 179 11.61 -19.36 -6.25
N ASP A 180 10.51 -18.60 -6.24
CA ASP A 180 9.17 -19.12 -5.99
C ASP A 180 8.62 -19.78 -7.27
N GLU A 181 7.98 -20.92 -7.13
CA GLU A 181 7.25 -21.58 -8.22
C GLU A 181 5.80 -21.10 -8.18
N LEU A 182 5.35 -20.47 -9.27
CA LEU A 182 3.98 -20.00 -9.39
C LEU A 182 3.23 -20.91 -10.37
N ALA A 183 2.23 -21.64 -9.87
CA ALA A 183 1.28 -22.37 -10.70
C ALA A 183 0.04 -21.49 -10.91
N TYR A 184 -0.21 -21.06 -12.16
CA TYR A 184 -1.33 -20.18 -12.50
C TYR A 184 -1.86 -20.51 -13.90
N ALA A 185 -3.08 -20.09 -14.19
CA ALA A 185 -3.69 -20.16 -15.51
C ALA A 185 -4.31 -18.82 -15.88
N THR A 186 -4.52 -18.59 -17.17
CA THR A 186 -5.26 -17.41 -17.65
C THR A 186 -6.75 -17.54 -17.29
N PRO A 187 -7.43 -16.45 -16.92
CA PRO A 187 -8.87 -16.48 -16.72
C PRO A 187 -9.61 -16.99 -17.97
N GLU A 188 -10.50 -17.95 -17.77
CA GLU A 188 -11.46 -18.41 -18.79
C GLU A 188 -12.79 -17.70 -18.54
N LEU A 189 -13.45 -17.23 -19.61
CA LEU A 189 -14.77 -16.58 -19.53
C LEU A 189 -15.86 -17.63 -19.27
N ASP A 190 -15.94 -18.07 -18.03
CA ASP A 190 -16.92 -19.03 -17.52
C ASP A 190 -17.64 -18.44 -16.29
N SER A 191 -18.86 -18.90 -16.06
CA SER A 191 -19.62 -18.68 -14.84
C SER A 191 -19.05 -19.37 -13.61
N GLU A 192 -18.35 -20.51 -13.77
CA GLU A 192 -17.82 -21.27 -12.63
C GLU A 192 -16.42 -20.81 -12.21
N CYS A 193 -16.24 -20.61 -10.90
CA CYS A 193 -14.94 -20.41 -10.29
C CYS A 193 -14.10 -21.70 -10.30
N ASP A 194 -12.79 -21.60 -10.06
CA ASP A 194 -11.85 -22.71 -10.20
C ASP A 194 -11.48 -23.43 -8.90
N ASN A 195 -12.25 -23.25 -7.81
CA ASN A 195 -11.96 -23.84 -6.49
C ASN A 195 -11.68 -25.35 -6.54
N SER A 196 -12.47 -26.13 -7.28
CA SER A 196 -12.26 -27.58 -7.41
C SER A 196 -10.91 -27.92 -8.08
N LYS A 197 -10.51 -27.15 -9.10
CA LYS A 197 -9.20 -27.30 -9.77
C LYS A 197 -8.07 -26.92 -8.83
N LEU A 198 -8.25 -25.85 -8.03
CA LEU A 198 -7.28 -25.42 -7.02
C LEU A 198 -7.08 -26.49 -5.96
N ILE A 199 -8.16 -27.04 -5.38
CA ILE A 199 -8.10 -28.10 -4.38
C ILE A 199 -7.31 -29.31 -4.89
N ALA A 200 -7.58 -29.75 -6.13
CA ALA A 200 -6.89 -30.89 -6.75
C ALA A 200 -5.39 -30.65 -7.00
N ALA A 201 -4.96 -29.39 -7.12
CA ALA A 201 -3.56 -29.02 -7.38
C ALA A 201 -2.73 -28.87 -6.10
N ILE A 202 -3.36 -28.82 -4.92
CA ILE A 202 -2.67 -28.69 -3.62
C ILE A 202 -1.87 -29.96 -3.34
N ASP A 203 -0.60 -29.78 -2.99
CA ASP A 203 0.30 -30.87 -2.59
C ASP A 203 1.14 -30.49 -1.36
N LYS A 204 2.02 -31.40 -0.94
CA LYS A 204 2.91 -31.23 0.22
C LYS A 204 3.91 -30.07 0.09
N ASP A 205 4.19 -29.62 -1.14
CA ASP A 205 5.18 -28.58 -1.44
C ASP A 205 4.50 -27.21 -1.63
N THR A 206 3.17 -27.16 -1.57
CA THR A 206 2.37 -25.95 -1.65
C THR A 206 2.51 -25.11 -0.37
N SER A 207 2.91 -23.85 -0.53
CA SER A 207 3.00 -22.84 0.52
C SER A 207 1.68 -22.12 0.72
N CYS A 208 1.01 -21.78 -0.38
CA CYS A 208 -0.27 -21.08 -0.36
C CYS A 208 -1.09 -21.29 -1.63
N VAL A 209 -2.39 -21.08 -1.48
CA VAL A 209 -3.34 -20.89 -2.57
C VAL A 209 -3.82 -19.44 -2.53
N VAL A 210 -3.79 -18.75 -3.67
CA VAL A 210 -4.18 -17.36 -3.82
C VAL A 210 -5.43 -17.28 -4.68
N VAL A 211 -6.49 -16.67 -4.15
CA VAL A 211 -7.75 -16.42 -4.85
C VAL A 211 -8.09 -14.93 -4.82
N GLN A 212 -8.89 -14.46 -5.77
CA GLN A 212 -9.48 -13.12 -5.70
C GLN A 212 -10.96 -13.22 -5.35
N TYR A 213 -11.47 -12.29 -4.54
CA TYR A 213 -12.84 -12.31 -4.04
C TYR A 213 -13.44 -10.89 -3.91
N PRO A 214 -14.49 -10.54 -4.69
CA PRO A 214 -14.92 -11.20 -5.93
C PRO A 214 -13.79 -11.27 -6.95
N ASP A 215 -13.82 -12.26 -7.83
CA ASP A 215 -12.73 -12.46 -8.78
C ASP A 215 -12.77 -11.46 -9.96
N ILE A 216 -11.79 -11.53 -10.86
CA ILE A 216 -11.66 -10.58 -11.98
C ILE A 216 -12.86 -10.58 -12.94
N LEU A 217 -13.65 -11.66 -12.95
CA LEU A 217 -14.86 -11.80 -13.75
C LEU A 217 -16.13 -11.45 -12.95
N GLY A 218 -15.98 -11.04 -11.68
CA GLY A 218 -17.07 -10.67 -10.79
C GLY A 218 -17.74 -11.87 -10.09
N ARG A 219 -17.13 -13.06 -10.14
CA ARG A 219 -17.69 -14.27 -9.52
C ARG A 219 -17.43 -14.28 -8.01
N ILE A 220 -18.36 -14.89 -7.28
CA ILE A 220 -18.36 -14.96 -5.82
C ILE A 220 -18.60 -16.41 -5.44
N GLU A 221 -17.67 -17.00 -4.68
CA GLU A 221 -17.77 -18.37 -4.21
C GLU A 221 -17.43 -18.47 -2.72
N ASP A 222 -18.00 -19.45 -2.02
CA ASP A 222 -17.63 -19.76 -0.64
C ASP A 222 -16.21 -20.38 -0.61
N LEU A 223 -15.31 -19.73 0.12
CA LEU A 223 -13.92 -20.15 0.23
C LEU A 223 -13.66 -21.22 1.29
N THR A 224 -14.68 -21.61 2.06
CA THR A 224 -14.52 -22.50 3.23
C THR A 224 -13.91 -23.85 2.86
N ALA A 225 -14.44 -24.52 1.82
CA ALA A 225 -13.93 -25.82 1.39
C ALA A 225 -12.48 -25.74 0.87
N LEU A 226 -12.12 -24.64 0.20
CA LEU A 226 -10.77 -24.40 -0.26
C LEU A 226 -9.81 -24.14 0.91
N ALA A 227 -10.25 -23.37 1.92
CA ALA A 227 -9.48 -23.13 3.14
C ALA A 227 -9.17 -24.44 3.87
N ASP A 228 -10.19 -25.30 4.06
CA ASP A 228 -10.05 -26.60 4.72
C ASP A 228 -9.05 -27.50 3.98
N ALA A 229 -9.11 -27.54 2.65
CA ALA A 229 -8.18 -28.31 1.83
C ALA A 229 -6.74 -27.78 1.93
N ALA A 230 -6.55 -26.45 1.87
CA ALA A 230 -5.23 -25.83 2.04
C ALA A 230 -4.64 -26.14 3.42
N HIS A 231 -5.45 -26.02 4.49
CA HIS A 231 -5.02 -26.30 5.86
C HIS A 231 -4.69 -27.78 6.08
N ALA A 232 -5.45 -28.70 5.48
CA ALA A 232 -5.17 -30.14 5.53
C ALA A 232 -3.78 -30.49 4.95
N ALA A 233 -3.31 -29.75 3.95
CA ALA A 233 -1.97 -29.89 3.38
C ALA A 233 -0.89 -29.04 4.11
N GLY A 234 -1.28 -28.22 5.08
CA GLY A 234 -0.40 -27.26 5.76
C GLY A 234 -0.03 -26.03 4.93
N ALA A 235 -0.76 -25.76 3.84
CA ALA A 235 -0.67 -24.53 3.06
C ALA A 235 -1.57 -23.44 3.67
N LEU A 236 -1.34 -22.18 3.27
CA LEU A 236 -2.19 -21.05 3.67
C LEU A 236 -3.17 -20.65 2.55
N LEU A 237 -4.37 -20.22 2.91
CA LEU A 237 -5.26 -19.56 1.97
C LEU A 237 -5.03 -18.04 2.02
N ILE A 238 -4.74 -17.45 0.85
CA ILE A 238 -4.62 -16.01 0.64
C ILE A 238 -5.80 -15.55 -0.21
N ALA A 239 -6.55 -14.56 0.27
CA ALA A 239 -7.63 -13.93 -0.50
C ALA A 239 -7.26 -12.48 -0.87
N VAL A 240 -7.48 -12.11 -2.13
CA VAL A 240 -7.25 -10.77 -2.68
C VAL A 240 -8.58 -10.08 -2.92
N VAL A 241 -8.80 -8.91 -2.34
CA VAL A 241 -10.03 -8.12 -2.47
C VAL A 241 -9.71 -6.86 -3.25
N THR A 242 -10.12 -6.79 -4.51
CA THR A 242 -9.88 -5.59 -5.34
C THR A 242 -11.01 -4.57 -5.28
N GLU A 243 -12.18 -4.96 -4.73
CA GLU A 243 -13.32 -4.06 -4.51
C GLU A 243 -13.80 -4.20 -3.05
N PRO A 244 -13.26 -3.41 -2.12
CA PRO A 244 -13.55 -3.53 -0.69
C PRO A 244 -14.98 -3.09 -0.33
N VAL A 245 -15.65 -2.29 -1.16
CA VAL A 245 -17.06 -1.89 -0.94
C VAL A 245 -17.99 -3.10 -1.05
N ALA A 246 -17.64 -4.10 -1.87
CA ALA A 246 -18.44 -5.32 -2.01
C ALA A 246 -18.60 -6.08 -0.67
N LEU A 247 -17.61 -5.99 0.22
CA LEU A 247 -17.64 -6.65 1.53
C LEU A 247 -18.66 -6.06 2.51
N GLY A 248 -19.28 -4.92 2.18
CA GLY A 248 -20.48 -4.45 2.88
C GLY A 248 -21.72 -5.31 2.62
N ALA A 249 -21.71 -6.10 1.53
CA ALA A 249 -22.84 -6.93 1.10
C ALA A 249 -22.55 -8.44 1.16
N ILE A 250 -21.28 -8.86 1.16
CA ILE A 250 -20.88 -10.27 1.10
C ILE A 250 -19.96 -10.65 2.25
N LYS A 251 -19.91 -11.96 2.55
CA LYS A 251 -19.13 -12.49 3.67
C LYS A 251 -17.63 -12.24 3.44
N ALA A 252 -16.96 -11.66 4.44
CA ALA A 252 -15.53 -11.37 4.36
C ALA A 252 -14.68 -12.67 4.26
N PRO A 253 -13.58 -12.69 3.48
CA PRO A 253 -12.75 -13.89 3.31
C PRO A 253 -12.18 -14.47 4.60
N GLY A 254 -11.80 -13.62 5.57
CA GLY A 254 -11.28 -14.11 6.85
C GLY A 254 -12.31 -14.92 7.65
N ALA A 255 -13.60 -14.61 7.51
CA ALA A 255 -14.70 -15.39 8.10
C ALA A 255 -14.99 -16.71 7.36
N MET A 256 -14.33 -16.95 6.22
CA MET A 256 -14.36 -18.19 5.43
C MET A 256 -13.03 -18.95 5.52
N GLY A 257 -12.17 -18.61 6.49
CA GLY A 257 -10.97 -19.37 6.81
C GLY A 257 -9.67 -18.86 6.20
N ALA A 258 -9.69 -17.82 5.36
CA ALA A 258 -8.49 -17.21 4.79
C ALA A 258 -7.49 -16.80 5.89
N ASP A 259 -6.21 -17.13 5.70
CA ASP A 259 -5.14 -16.87 6.66
C ASP A 259 -4.56 -15.47 6.54
N ILE A 260 -4.51 -14.98 5.29
CA ILE A 260 -4.04 -13.66 4.91
C ILE A 260 -5.05 -13.10 3.92
N VAL A 261 -5.54 -11.89 4.15
CA VAL A 261 -6.43 -11.19 3.24
C VAL A 261 -5.77 -9.86 2.88
N VAL A 262 -5.61 -9.63 1.58
CA VAL A 262 -4.96 -8.44 1.03
C VAL A 262 -5.88 -7.81 0.00
N GLY A 263 -5.60 -6.58 -0.43
CA GLY A 263 -6.49 -5.95 -1.39
C GLY A 263 -6.13 -4.54 -1.77
N GLU A 264 -6.99 -3.96 -2.60
CA GLU A 264 -6.95 -2.55 -2.98
C GLU A 264 -7.98 -1.77 -2.15
N GLY A 265 -7.56 -0.66 -1.56
CA GLY A 265 -8.38 0.22 -0.73
C GLY A 265 -8.97 1.40 -1.49
N GLN A 266 -8.61 1.58 -2.76
CA GLN A 266 -8.94 2.77 -3.56
C GLN A 266 -10.41 3.18 -3.50
N SER A 267 -11.34 2.22 -3.60
CA SER A 267 -12.78 2.48 -3.60
C SER A 267 -13.27 3.26 -2.37
N LEU A 268 -12.53 3.23 -1.27
CA LEU A 268 -12.85 3.92 -0.04
C LEU A 268 -11.94 5.15 0.14
N GLY A 269 -12.38 6.26 -0.44
CA GLY A 269 -11.83 7.59 -0.13
C GLY A 269 -10.66 8.03 -1.00
N VAL A 270 -10.26 7.23 -1.98
CA VAL A 270 -9.21 7.57 -2.94
C VAL A 270 -9.80 7.62 -4.35
N GLY A 271 -9.52 8.70 -5.09
CA GLY A 271 -10.02 8.86 -6.45
C GLY A 271 -9.30 7.99 -7.48
N LEU A 272 -9.86 7.90 -8.70
CA LEU A 272 -9.16 7.36 -9.85
C LEU A 272 -8.10 8.36 -10.34
N GLN A 273 -6.83 8.03 -10.19
CA GLN A 273 -5.69 8.91 -10.47
C GLN A 273 -4.75 8.33 -11.54
N PHE A 274 -5.32 7.63 -12.53
CA PHE A 274 -4.58 6.99 -13.63
C PHE A 274 -3.47 6.02 -13.14
N GLY A 275 -3.79 5.24 -12.09
CA GLY A 275 -2.93 4.18 -11.56
C GLY A 275 -2.45 4.39 -10.11
N GLY A 276 -2.53 5.61 -9.56
CA GLY A 276 -2.17 5.84 -8.16
C GLY A 276 -1.95 7.32 -7.78
N PRO A 277 -1.62 7.60 -6.51
CA PRO A 277 -1.33 6.63 -5.46
C PRO A 277 -2.58 5.92 -4.95
N TYR A 278 -2.51 4.59 -4.90
CA TYR A 278 -3.57 3.71 -4.39
C TYR A 278 -3.18 3.19 -2.99
N LEU A 279 -3.99 2.29 -2.44
CA LEU A 279 -3.87 1.86 -1.05
C LEU A 279 -3.89 0.33 -0.97
N GLY A 280 -2.72 -0.27 -0.78
CA GLY A 280 -2.68 -1.70 -0.49
C GLY A 280 -3.17 -1.99 0.94
N LEU A 281 -4.12 -2.91 1.06
CA LEU A 281 -4.65 -3.45 2.32
C LEU A 281 -3.95 -4.78 2.63
N PHE A 282 -3.63 -5.02 3.90
CA PHE A 282 -3.01 -6.27 4.33
C PHE A 282 -3.43 -6.64 5.75
N ALA A 283 -4.12 -7.78 5.89
CA ALA A 283 -4.54 -8.34 7.16
C ALA A 283 -4.27 -9.85 7.22
N CYS A 284 -4.13 -10.39 8.43
CA CYS A 284 -3.93 -11.82 8.63
C CYS A 284 -4.39 -12.29 10.01
N LYS A 285 -4.30 -13.60 10.25
CA LYS A 285 -4.47 -14.20 11.58
C LYS A 285 -3.36 -13.77 12.54
N GLN A 286 -3.69 -13.56 13.81
CA GLN A 286 -2.80 -13.02 14.84
C GLN A 286 -1.51 -13.83 15.00
N LYS A 287 -1.60 -15.16 14.87
CA LYS A 287 -0.44 -16.08 14.97
C LYS A 287 0.66 -15.78 13.95
N TYR A 288 0.36 -15.05 12.86
CA TYR A 288 1.31 -14.71 11.80
C TYR A 288 1.86 -13.28 11.87
N VAL A 289 1.44 -12.46 12.84
CA VAL A 289 1.80 -11.03 12.92
C VAL A 289 3.32 -10.76 12.88
N ARG A 290 4.14 -11.69 13.38
CA ARG A 290 5.61 -11.56 13.36
C ARG A 290 6.22 -11.65 11.95
N GLN A 291 5.48 -12.15 10.97
CA GLN A 291 5.89 -12.26 9.57
C GLN A 291 5.28 -11.17 8.66
N MET A 292 4.42 -10.32 9.23
CA MET A 292 3.70 -9.27 8.52
C MET A 292 4.66 -8.22 7.95
N PRO A 293 4.45 -7.77 6.70
CA PRO A 293 5.22 -6.69 6.09
C PRO A 293 4.77 -5.32 6.63
N GLY A 294 5.66 -4.33 6.53
CA GLY A 294 5.34 -2.94 6.84
C GLY A 294 5.06 -2.66 8.32
N ARG A 295 4.53 -1.45 8.53
CA ARG A 295 4.35 -0.85 9.85
C ARG A 295 3.17 -1.47 10.58
N LEU A 296 3.26 -1.52 11.90
CA LEU A 296 2.15 -1.89 12.77
C LEU A 296 2.07 -0.91 13.93
N CYS A 297 0.91 -0.28 14.10
CA CYS A 297 0.60 0.54 15.26
C CYS A 297 -0.02 -0.31 16.36
N GLY A 298 0.41 -0.11 17.61
CA GLY A 298 -0.12 -0.81 18.78
C GLY A 298 -0.45 0.15 19.92
N GLU A 299 -1.42 -0.23 20.73
CA GLU A 299 -1.76 0.43 21.99
C GLU A 299 -0.71 0.11 23.07
N THR A 300 -0.36 1.10 23.89
CA THR A 300 0.55 1.00 25.03
C THR A 300 0.15 2.00 26.12
N VAL A 301 0.91 2.06 27.21
CA VAL A 301 0.79 3.09 28.25
C VAL A 301 2.08 3.89 28.37
N ASP A 302 1.97 5.18 28.71
CA ASP A 302 3.10 6.06 29.00
C ASP A 302 3.61 5.90 30.45
N ALA A 303 4.60 6.71 30.82
CA ALA A 303 5.20 6.69 32.16
C ALA A 303 4.21 7.06 33.30
N ALA A 304 3.09 7.71 32.99
CA ALA A 304 2.02 8.05 33.92
C ALA A 304 0.86 7.03 33.89
N GLY A 305 0.98 5.95 33.11
CA GLY A 305 -0.06 4.94 32.93
C GLY A 305 -1.20 5.38 31.99
N LYS A 306 -1.05 6.49 31.27
CA LYS A 306 -2.05 6.95 30.30
C LYS A 306 -1.91 6.16 29.00
N ARG A 307 -3.03 5.74 28.42
CA ARG A 307 -3.08 5.07 27.13
C ARG A 307 -2.48 5.96 26.02
N GLY A 308 -1.64 5.37 25.19
CA GLY A 308 -1.09 5.94 23.97
C GLY A 308 -0.87 4.89 22.89
N PHE A 309 -0.38 5.31 21.74
CA PHE A 309 -0.12 4.47 20.58
C PHE A 309 1.34 4.59 20.15
N VAL A 310 1.93 3.52 19.64
CA VAL A 310 3.31 3.48 19.13
C VAL A 310 3.41 2.58 17.92
N LEU A 311 4.41 2.82 17.05
CA LEU A 311 4.84 1.79 16.10
C LEU A 311 5.50 0.65 16.88
N THR A 312 5.01 -0.57 16.67
CA THR A 312 5.43 -1.77 17.42
C THR A 312 5.88 -2.89 16.49
N LEU A 313 6.59 -3.86 17.07
CA LEU A 313 7.24 -4.96 16.35
C LEU A 313 8.16 -4.45 15.22
N SER A 314 8.76 -3.27 15.37
CA SER A 314 9.59 -2.60 14.37
C SER A 314 10.83 -3.43 14.00
N THR A 315 11.23 -4.39 14.84
CA THR A 315 12.30 -5.34 14.51
C THR A 315 12.03 -6.16 13.25
N ARG A 316 10.80 -6.19 12.72
CA ARG A 316 10.47 -6.81 11.42
C ARG A 316 10.96 -5.99 10.22
N GLU A 317 11.15 -4.68 10.39
CA GLU A 317 11.30 -3.73 9.31
C GLU A 317 12.75 -3.49 8.89
N GLN A 318 12.93 -2.96 7.67
CA GLN A 318 14.23 -2.76 7.02
C GLN A 318 15.22 -1.90 7.83
N HIS A 319 14.74 -0.90 8.58
CA HIS A 319 15.63 0.02 9.31
C HIS A 319 16.35 -0.64 10.50
N ILE A 320 15.82 -1.76 11.00
CA ILE A 320 16.45 -2.57 12.05
C ILE A 320 17.06 -3.84 11.45
N ARG A 321 16.28 -4.57 10.65
CA ARG A 321 16.64 -5.92 10.21
C ARG A 321 17.31 -6.01 8.84
N ARG A 322 17.31 -4.91 8.08
CA ARG A 322 17.95 -4.80 6.77
C ARG A 322 17.54 -5.96 5.85
N GLU A 323 18.48 -6.72 5.31
CA GLU A 323 18.24 -7.86 4.42
C GLU A 323 17.43 -9.01 5.06
N LYS A 324 17.34 -9.06 6.40
CA LYS A 324 16.54 -10.06 7.14
C LYS A 324 15.13 -9.58 7.49
N ALA A 325 14.75 -8.39 7.04
CA ALA A 325 13.42 -7.83 7.26
C ALA A 325 12.33 -8.66 6.56
N THR A 326 11.08 -8.47 6.96
CA THR A 326 9.94 -9.15 6.34
C THR A 326 9.61 -8.60 4.95
N SER A 327 10.03 -7.36 4.67
CA SER A 327 9.83 -6.64 3.40
C SER A 327 10.84 -5.48 3.30
N ASN A 328 11.05 -4.97 2.10
CA ASN A 328 11.83 -3.75 1.83
C ASN A 328 11.00 -2.46 1.97
N ILE A 329 9.68 -2.55 2.20
CA ILE A 329 8.79 -1.39 2.33
C ILE A 329 9.26 -0.42 3.42
N CYS A 330 9.19 0.88 3.14
CA CYS A 330 9.60 1.94 4.07
C CYS A 330 8.59 3.09 4.08
N THR A 331 8.56 3.91 3.04
CA THR A 331 7.38 4.73 2.74
C THR A 331 6.26 3.80 2.31
N ASN A 332 5.03 4.13 2.68
CA ASN A 332 3.81 3.41 2.30
C ASN A 332 2.75 4.44 1.85
N SER A 333 1.50 4.01 1.68
CA SER A 333 0.39 4.88 1.29
C SER A 333 -0.33 5.49 2.51
N GLY A 334 0.41 6.14 3.41
CA GLY A 334 -0.10 6.67 4.68
C GLY A 334 -1.21 7.73 4.55
N LEU A 335 -1.08 8.66 3.59
CA LEU A 335 -2.11 9.67 3.33
C LEU A 335 -3.40 9.05 2.76
N CYS A 336 -3.26 8.03 1.90
CA CYS A 336 -4.39 7.26 1.40
C CYS A 336 -5.07 6.46 2.52
N ALA A 337 -4.31 5.91 3.47
CA ALA A 337 -4.87 5.23 4.64
C ALA A 337 -5.67 6.20 5.55
N LEU A 338 -5.23 7.45 5.68
CA LEU A 338 -6.02 8.50 6.33
C LEU A 338 -7.31 8.79 5.54
N ALA A 339 -7.22 8.95 4.22
CA ALA A 339 -8.38 9.17 3.35
C ALA A 339 -9.43 8.06 3.50
N PHE A 340 -8.96 6.81 3.48
CA PHE A 340 -9.76 5.61 3.75
C PHE A 340 -10.43 5.67 5.12
N SER A 341 -9.68 6.01 6.16
CA SER A 341 -10.19 6.03 7.53
C SER A 341 -11.26 7.10 7.74
N ILE A 342 -11.08 8.27 7.12
CA ILE A 342 -12.08 9.35 7.11
C ILE A 342 -13.35 8.85 6.42
N HIS A 343 -13.23 8.27 5.21
CA HIS A 343 -14.40 7.79 4.48
C HIS A 343 -15.14 6.70 5.27
N MET A 344 -14.43 5.69 5.78
CA MET A 344 -15.01 4.62 6.58
C MET A 344 -15.72 5.11 7.84
N THR A 345 -15.27 6.23 8.42
CA THR A 345 -15.91 6.84 9.61
C THR A 345 -17.19 7.60 9.26
N LEU A 346 -17.37 7.98 8.00
CA LEU A 346 -18.58 8.67 7.51
C LEU A 346 -19.70 7.70 7.10
N LEU A 347 -19.42 6.39 7.03
CA LEU A 347 -20.37 5.32 6.74
C LEU A 347 -21.00 4.78 8.03
#